data_AF-A0A1L5NH90-F1
#
_entry.id   AF-A0A1L5NH90-F1
#
_cell.length_a   1.000
_cell.length_b   1.000
_cell.length_c   1.000
_cell.angle_alpha   90.00
_cell.angle_beta   90.00
_cell.angle_gamma   90.00
#
_symmetry.space_group_name_H-M   'P 1'
#
loop_
_entity.id
_entity.type
_entity.pdbx_description
1 polymer ?
#
loop_
_entity_poly.entity_id
_entity_poly.type
_entity_poly.pdbx_seq_one_letter_code
_entity_poly.pdbx_strand_id
1 'polypeptide(L)'
;MHLQDKLTIDEKRRTRDGYLTVNARVARAGNVQLYTGAEVGRPDLATVRVYRPADEVFSADTMQSFAHRPVTLGHPSQSVSSTNWRDVAKGWSDGEVVRDGEFVRVSMLLADADTIAAVENGTRELSMGYDCSLDWTSGTSPSGEAYDAIQRGIRSNHIACVPQARGGSELRIGDSAGGNRKELHMMNDAEQRNMRDSVRGMSLDQAAALPIYDNVRGAVMSGMPAEKYCAIIDGAIAGGQGMTNDQARVEAARDAMIDSYNDWRKPVNDNSQRHVARDGRPMAALTDRERADEAYRDSVDSLNGAWRNE
;
A
#
# COMPACT_ATOMS: atom_id res chain seq x y z
N MET A 1 6.34 44.00 33.59
CA MET A 1 6.76 43.56 32.24
C MET A 1 6.75 42.03 32.27
N HIS A 2 5.74 41.41 31.68
CA HIS A 2 5.63 39.95 31.57
C HIS A 2 6.11 39.55 30.18
N LEU A 3 7.32 39.00 30.09
CA LEU A 3 7.81 38.37 28.88
C LEU A 3 7.35 36.91 28.89
N GLN A 4 6.50 36.55 27.94
CA GLN A 4 6.10 35.17 27.68
C GLN A 4 6.80 34.74 26.39
N ASP A 5 7.93 34.05 26.50
CA ASP A 5 8.52 33.34 25.37
C ASP A 5 7.71 32.08 25.13
N LYS A 6 6.84 32.10 24.12
CA LYS A 6 6.14 30.91 23.61
C LYS A 6 6.90 30.41 22.39
N LEU A 7 7.80 29.45 22.59
CA LEU A 7 8.43 28.73 21.49
C LEU A 7 7.48 27.63 21.01
N THR A 8 6.79 27.84 19.90
CA THR A 8 5.98 26.80 19.25
C THR A 8 6.93 25.90 18.44
N ILE A 9 7.46 24.84 19.07
CA ILE A 9 8.40 23.89 18.43
C ILE A 9 7.66 22.90 17.49
N ASP A 10 6.34 22.84 17.56
CA ASP A 10 5.56 21.73 16.98
C ASP A 10 5.03 21.96 15.56
N GLU A 11 5.50 23.00 14.86
CA GLU A 11 5.10 23.25 13.47
C GLU A 11 5.81 22.30 12.49
N LYS A 12 5.03 21.63 11.64
CA LYS A 12 5.57 20.96 10.45
C LYS A 12 6.22 22.03 9.57
N ARG A 13 7.45 21.79 9.14
CA ARG A 13 8.18 22.69 8.25
C ARG A 13 8.67 21.94 7.03
N ARG A 14 8.40 22.50 5.85
CA ARG A 14 8.99 22.02 4.59
C ARG A 14 10.31 22.74 4.34
N THR A 15 11.37 21.99 4.06
CA THR A 15 12.68 22.57 3.69
C THR A 15 12.65 23.08 2.25
N ARG A 16 13.68 23.85 1.86
CA ARG A 16 13.84 24.32 0.47
C ARG A 16 13.94 23.15 -0.51
N ASP A 17 14.53 22.04 -0.07
CA ASP A 17 14.76 20.84 -0.87
C ASP A 17 13.56 19.88 -0.89
N GLY A 18 12.44 20.27 -0.25
CA GLY A 18 11.17 19.52 -0.28
C GLY A 18 10.97 18.54 0.89
N TYR A 19 11.95 18.34 1.77
CA TYR A 19 11.84 17.48 2.94
C TYR A 19 10.85 18.03 3.96
N LEU A 20 10.24 17.15 4.76
CA LEU A 20 9.33 17.53 5.83
C LEU A 20 9.96 17.28 7.20
N THR A 21 10.23 18.34 7.94
CA THR A 21 10.70 18.27 9.34
C THR A 21 9.53 18.42 10.30
N VAL A 22 9.41 17.53 11.27
CA VAL A 22 8.28 17.49 12.20
C VAL A 22 8.74 17.10 13.61
N ASN A 23 8.00 17.57 14.61
CA ASN A 23 8.07 17.03 15.97
C ASN A 23 6.80 16.24 16.22
N ALA A 24 6.92 15.00 16.70
CA ALA A 24 5.76 14.16 16.92
C ALA A 24 5.94 13.22 18.11
N ARG A 25 4.79 12.89 18.72
CA ARG A 25 4.70 11.82 19.72
C ARG A 25 4.78 10.48 18.99
N VAL A 26 5.70 9.61 19.41
CA VAL A 26 5.99 8.33 18.74
C VAL A 26 5.69 7.11 19.61
N ALA A 27 5.63 7.28 20.94
CA ALA A 27 5.27 6.20 21.85
C ALA A 27 4.44 6.73 23.02
N ARG A 28 3.61 5.87 23.59
CA ARG A 28 2.81 6.12 24.79
C ARG A 28 3.20 5.13 25.89
N ALA A 29 3.27 5.63 27.11
CA ALA A 29 3.46 4.86 28.33
C ALA A 29 2.13 4.64 29.05
N GLY A 30 2.08 3.60 29.90
CA GLY A 30 0.95 3.34 30.79
C GLY A 30 -0.27 2.74 30.10
N ASN A 31 -0.23 2.48 28.79
CA ASN A 31 -1.33 1.87 28.05
C ASN A 31 -1.14 0.37 27.84
N VAL A 32 -2.26 -0.30 27.56
CA VAL A 32 -2.30 -1.68 27.08
C VAL A 32 -2.46 -1.67 25.56
N GLN A 33 -1.65 -2.46 24.87
CA GLN A 33 -1.68 -2.60 23.42
C GLN A 33 -2.02 -4.03 23.03
N LEU A 34 -2.81 -4.20 21.97
CA LEU A 34 -3.20 -5.50 21.47
C LEU A 34 -2.22 -5.99 20.40
N TYR A 35 -1.75 -7.22 20.57
CA TYR A 35 -0.93 -7.96 19.62
C TYR A 35 -1.64 -9.26 19.26
N THR A 36 -1.45 -9.75 18.05
CA THR A 36 -1.80 -11.13 17.72
C THR A 36 -0.84 -12.09 18.42
N GLY A 37 -1.29 -13.31 18.72
CA GLY A 37 -0.40 -14.31 19.31
C GLY A 37 0.82 -14.62 18.43
N ALA A 38 0.66 -14.59 17.11
CA ALA A 38 1.76 -14.79 16.16
C ALA A 38 2.86 -13.72 16.31
N GLU A 39 2.50 -12.44 16.49
CA GLU A 39 3.46 -11.35 16.69
C GLU A 39 4.32 -11.52 17.96
N VAL A 40 3.80 -12.23 18.96
CA VAL A 40 4.46 -12.40 20.27
C VAL A 40 4.97 -13.82 20.50
N GLY A 41 5.06 -14.64 19.44
CA GLY A 41 5.58 -16.01 19.52
C GLY A 41 4.66 -17.00 20.23
N ARG A 42 3.36 -16.69 20.35
CA ARG A 42 2.31 -17.50 20.94
C ARG A 42 1.15 -17.70 19.96
N PRO A 43 1.37 -18.38 18.82
CA PRO A 43 0.35 -18.56 17.78
C PRO A 43 -0.91 -19.32 18.26
N ASP A 44 -0.85 -19.95 19.44
CA ASP A 44 -1.98 -20.55 20.14
C ASP A 44 -2.99 -19.52 20.70
N LEU A 45 -2.58 -18.25 20.84
CA LEU A 45 -3.42 -17.15 21.29
C LEU A 45 -3.90 -16.30 20.11
N ALA A 46 -5.18 -15.94 20.08
CA ALA A 46 -5.69 -15.03 19.05
C ALA A 46 -5.15 -13.61 19.24
N THR A 47 -5.26 -13.10 20.48
CA THR A 47 -4.85 -11.75 20.87
C THR A 47 -4.18 -11.80 22.23
N VAL A 48 -3.18 -10.94 22.43
CA VAL A 48 -2.43 -10.75 23.67
C VAL A 48 -2.45 -9.27 24.02
N ARG A 49 -2.85 -8.96 25.25
CA ARG A 49 -2.85 -7.61 25.82
C ARG A 49 -1.51 -7.35 26.47
N VAL A 50 -0.70 -6.49 25.86
CA VAL A 50 0.65 -6.17 26.32
C VAL A 50 0.62 -4.81 26.99
N TYR A 51 0.89 -4.79 28.30
CA TYR A 51 1.04 -3.57 29.08
C TYR A 51 2.42 -2.96 28.89
N ARG A 52 2.47 -1.62 28.81
CA ARG A 52 3.70 -0.83 28.65
C ARG A 52 3.92 0.06 29.88
N PRO A 53 4.64 -0.42 30.90
CA PRO A 53 4.89 0.35 32.11
C PRO A 53 5.64 1.65 31.83
N ALA A 54 5.34 2.71 32.60
CA ALA A 54 5.99 4.00 32.42
C ALA A 54 7.49 3.97 32.75
N ASP A 55 7.89 3.18 33.74
CA ASP A 55 9.29 2.94 34.09
C ASP A 55 10.07 2.23 32.97
N GLU A 56 9.43 1.36 32.18
CA GLU A 56 10.06 0.72 31.02
C GLU A 56 10.17 1.66 29.82
N VAL A 57 9.06 2.34 29.48
CA VAL A 57 9.00 3.25 28.32
C VAL A 57 9.90 4.47 28.53
N PHE A 58 9.99 4.98 29.76
CA PHE A 58 10.82 6.14 30.10
C PHE A 58 12.16 5.78 30.74
N SER A 59 12.56 4.50 30.72
CA SER A 59 13.90 4.13 31.14
C SER A 59 14.94 4.85 30.28
N ALA A 60 16.11 5.16 30.85
CA ALA A 60 17.16 5.86 30.13
C ALA A 60 17.55 5.14 28.82
N ASP A 61 17.71 3.82 28.87
CA ASP A 61 18.06 3.02 27.70
C ASP A 61 16.97 3.05 26.62
N THR A 62 15.70 2.92 27.02
CA THR A 62 14.57 2.97 26.09
C THR A 62 14.51 4.35 25.42
N MET A 63 14.60 5.43 26.20
CA MET A 63 14.59 6.81 25.69
C MET A 63 15.74 7.05 24.71
N GLN A 64 16.96 6.62 25.07
CA GLN A 64 18.13 6.74 24.19
C GLN A 64 17.96 5.95 22.88
N SER A 65 17.23 4.82 22.91
CA SER A 65 17.03 4.00 21.71
C SER A 65 16.16 4.65 20.63
N PHE A 66 15.37 5.68 20.94
CA PHE A 66 14.54 6.41 19.95
C PHE A 66 15.33 7.38 19.07
N ALA A 67 16.58 7.67 19.43
CA ALA A 67 17.44 8.56 18.65
C ALA A 67 17.91 7.90 17.35
N HIS A 68 17.98 8.68 16.26
CA HIS A 68 18.55 8.23 14.98
C HIS A 68 17.89 6.96 14.42
N ARG A 69 16.57 6.83 14.57
CA ARG A 69 15.82 5.70 14.04
C ARG A 69 15.32 6.01 12.63
N PRO A 70 15.39 5.06 11.68
CA PRO A 70 14.77 5.23 10.38
C PRO A 70 13.26 5.43 10.52
N VAL A 71 12.72 6.31 9.69
CA VAL A 71 11.28 6.43 9.46
C VAL A 71 10.92 5.62 8.21
N THR A 72 9.84 4.85 8.26
CA THR A 72 9.35 4.02 7.14
C THR A 72 7.90 4.39 6.79
N LEU A 73 7.48 4.08 5.57
CA LEU A 73 6.06 4.09 5.21
C LEU A 73 5.48 2.69 5.45
N GLY A 74 4.59 2.55 6.43
CA GLY A 74 4.13 1.26 6.93
C GLY A 74 5.21 0.49 7.72
N HIS A 75 4.83 -0.67 8.26
CA HIS A 75 5.78 -1.57 8.91
C HIS A 75 6.50 -2.43 7.85
N PRO A 76 7.85 -2.45 7.84
CA PRO A 76 8.60 -3.38 7.02
C PRO A 76 8.40 -4.83 7.49
N SER A 77 8.56 -5.80 6.58
CA SER A 77 8.42 -7.23 6.88
C SER A 77 9.51 -7.78 7.81
N GLN A 78 10.62 -7.05 7.97
CA GLN A 78 11.73 -7.37 8.84
C GLN A 78 12.18 -6.11 9.57
N SER A 79 12.81 -6.27 10.73
CA SER A 79 13.46 -5.14 11.41
C SER A 79 14.43 -4.43 10.47
N VAL A 80 14.47 -3.10 10.59
CA VAL A 80 15.37 -2.28 9.78
C VAL A 80 16.80 -2.47 10.27
N SER A 81 17.70 -2.74 9.35
CA SER A 81 19.13 -2.96 9.59
C SER A 81 19.94 -2.37 8.44
N SER A 82 21.27 -2.38 8.54
CA SER A 82 22.14 -1.87 7.48
C SER A 82 21.97 -2.56 6.13
N THR A 83 21.40 -3.77 6.10
CA THR A 83 21.23 -4.54 4.87
C THR A 83 19.96 -4.19 4.10
N ASN A 84 18.92 -3.68 4.77
CA ASN A 84 17.63 -3.31 4.14
C ASN A 84 17.29 -1.82 4.25
N TRP A 85 18.07 -1.03 5.01
CA TRP A 85 17.78 0.39 5.30
C TRP A 85 17.51 1.21 4.04
N ARG A 86 18.32 1.04 2.99
CA ARG A 86 18.18 1.78 1.74
C ARG A 86 16.80 1.64 1.11
N ASP A 87 16.19 0.48 1.25
CA ASP A 87 14.96 0.15 0.52
C ASP A 87 13.73 0.65 1.28
N VAL A 88 13.78 0.60 2.63
CA VAL A 88 12.64 0.88 3.50
C VAL A 88 12.67 2.25 4.16
N ALA A 89 13.84 2.87 4.33
CA ALA A 89 13.95 4.18 4.99
C ALA A 89 13.42 5.30 4.09
N LYS A 90 12.60 6.15 4.68
CA LYS A 90 11.92 7.32 4.08
C LYS A 90 12.26 8.61 4.80
N GLY A 91 13.11 8.52 5.82
CA GLY A 91 13.47 9.58 6.75
C GLY A 91 14.20 9.04 7.97
N TRP A 92 14.44 9.88 8.97
CA TRP A 92 15.01 9.49 10.26
C TRP A 92 14.59 10.44 11.39
N SER A 93 14.55 9.92 12.63
CA SER A 93 14.49 10.76 13.82
C SER A 93 15.86 11.35 14.15
N ASP A 94 15.86 12.54 14.73
CA ASP A 94 17.07 13.17 15.24
C ASP A 94 17.50 12.56 16.59
N GLY A 95 18.55 13.11 17.20
CA GLY A 95 19.04 12.74 18.53
C GLY A 95 18.21 13.29 19.68
N GLU A 96 17.37 14.30 19.45
CA GLU A 96 16.52 14.87 20.48
C GLU A 96 15.31 13.97 20.76
N VAL A 97 15.34 13.32 21.92
CA VAL A 97 14.24 12.50 22.46
C VAL A 97 13.84 13.08 23.80
N VAL A 98 12.57 13.46 23.94
CA VAL A 98 12.06 14.04 25.17
C VAL A 98 10.79 13.35 25.64
N ARG A 99 10.56 13.38 26.94
CA ARG A 99 9.29 12.99 27.53
C ARG A 99 8.32 14.16 27.44
N ASP A 100 7.12 13.90 26.93
CA ASP A 100 5.99 14.82 26.85
C ASP A 100 4.78 14.18 27.56
N GLY A 101 4.67 14.39 28.87
CA GLY A 101 3.64 13.76 29.69
C GLY A 101 3.73 12.22 29.70
N GLU A 102 2.70 11.56 29.15
CA GLU A 102 2.64 10.11 28.94
C GLU A 102 3.32 9.65 27.64
N PHE A 103 3.87 10.58 26.86
CA PHE A 103 4.39 10.30 25.54
C PHE A 103 5.91 10.47 25.46
N VAL A 104 6.50 9.78 24.48
CA VAL A 104 7.83 10.06 23.96
C VAL A 104 7.67 10.91 22.70
N ARG A 105 8.32 12.07 22.66
CA ARG A 105 8.34 12.98 21.51
C ARG A 105 9.73 13.01 20.91
N VAL A 106 9.82 12.97 19.59
CA VAL A 106 11.07 13.10 18.83
C VAL A 106 10.92 14.12 17.71
N SER A 107 12.03 14.73 17.33
CA SER A 107 12.15 15.42 16.05
C SER A 107 12.50 14.41 14.95
N MET A 108 11.93 14.57 13.76
CA MET A 108 12.26 13.73 12.61
C MET A 108 12.15 14.47 11.28
N LEU A 109 12.87 13.96 10.29
CA LEU A 109 12.82 14.41 8.91
C LEU A 109 12.30 13.28 8.02
N LEU A 110 11.30 13.58 7.19
CA LEU A 110 10.89 12.76 6.06
C LEU A 110 11.55 13.32 4.79
N ALA A 111 12.24 12.45 4.06
CA ALA A 111 12.98 12.81 2.85
C ALA A 111 12.30 12.31 1.57
N ASP A 112 11.48 11.26 1.68
CA ASP A 112 10.83 10.60 0.56
C ASP A 112 9.52 11.29 0.14
N ALA A 113 9.39 11.64 -1.14
CA ALA A 113 8.28 12.42 -1.65
C ALA A 113 6.92 11.70 -1.52
N ASP A 114 6.87 10.40 -1.79
CA ASP A 114 5.64 9.61 -1.73
C ASP A 114 5.16 9.44 -0.28
N THR A 115 6.10 9.23 0.64
CA THR A 115 5.81 9.17 2.08
C THR A 115 5.27 10.49 2.61
N ILE A 116 5.89 11.61 2.19
CA ILE A 116 5.42 12.95 2.53
C ILE A 116 3.99 13.17 2.02
N ALA A 117 3.72 12.81 0.77
CA ALA A 117 2.39 12.90 0.19
C ALA A 117 1.37 12.02 0.93
N ALA A 118 1.74 10.79 1.31
CA ALA A 118 0.89 9.91 2.10
C ALA A 118 0.53 10.51 3.47
N VAL A 119 1.50 11.10 4.16
CA VAL A 119 1.28 11.80 5.43
C VAL A 119 0.34 13.00 5.27
N GLU A 120 0.53 13.80 4.22
CA GLU A 120 -0.35 14.93 3.91
C GLU A 120 -1.76 14.48 3.52
N ASN A 121 -1.90 13.30 2.92
CA ASN A 121 -3.17 12.68 2.55
C ASN A 121 -3.86 11.90 3.68
N GLY A 122 -3.22 11.76 4.86
CA GLY A 122 -3.86 11.24 6.07
C GLY A 122 -3.17 10.05 6.73
N THR A 123 -2.17 9.42 6.10
CA THR A 123 -1.33 8.36 6.70
C THR A 123 -0.30 8.97 7.64
N ARG A 124 -0.79 9.59 8.70
CA ARG A 124 0.00 10.47 9.59
C ARG A 124 0.16 9.94 11.00
N GLU A 125 -0.40 8.78 11.33
CA GLU A 125 -0.17 8.16 12.64
C GLU A 125 1.17 7.43 12.67
N LEU A 126 1.71 7.22 13.86
CA LEU A 126 3.06 6.72 14.10
C LEU A 126 3.00 5.48 14.97
N SER A 127 3.48 4.37 14.40
CA SER A 127 3.66 3.11 15.11
C SER A 127 5.13 2.77 15.14
N MET A 128 5.58 2.14 16.22
CA MET A 128 7.00 1.88 16.43
C MET A 128 7.29 0.39 16.32
N GLY A 129 8.38 0.05 15.63
CA GLY A 129 8.96 -1.28 15.70
C GLY A 129 10.03 -1.34 16.78
N TYR A 130 10.04 -2.42 17.57
CA TYR A 130 10.94 -2.59 18.71
C TYR A 130 11.52 -4.01 18.76
N ASP A 131 12.68 -4.11 19.40
CA ASP A 131 13.11 -5.33 20.09
C ASP A 131 12.73 -5.20 21.58
N CYS A 132 12.17 -6.25 22.16
CA CYS A 132 11.80 -6.30 23.58
C CYS A 132 11.57 -7.75 24.02
N SER A 133 11.57 -7.97 25.34
CA SER A 133 11.07 -9.20 25.94
C SER A 133 9.66 -9.00 26.51
N LEU A 134 8.89 -10.10 26.58
CA LEU A 134 7.59 -10.11 27.23
C LEU A 134 7.68 -10.91 28.53
N ASP A 135 7.35 -10.26 29.63
CA ASP A 135 7.08 -10.89 30.90
C ASP A 135 5.60 -11.30 30.93
N TRP A 136 5.31 -12.60 30.92
CA TRP A 136 3.96 -13.17 30.85
C TRP A 136 3.19 -13.13 32.18
N THR A 137 3.61 -12.27 33.10
CA THR A 137 2.84 -11.98 34.31
C THR A 137 1.61 -11.16 33.93
N SER A 138 0.41 -11.75 34.04
CA SER A 138 -0.86 -11.06 33.85
C SER A 138 -1.19 -10.13 35.02
N GLY A 139 -1.97 -9.08 34.78
CA GLY A 139 -2.41 -8.17 35.83
C GLY A 139 -3.39 -7.11 35.36
N THR A 140 -3.49 -6.03 36.12
CA THR A 140 -4.33 -4.86 35.81
C THR A 140 -3.46 -3.61 35.81
N SER A 141 -3.56 -2.80 34.76
CA SER A 141 -2.83 -1.53 34.64
C SER A 141 -3.32 -0.53 35.70
N PRO A 142 -2.57 0.56 35.96
CA PRO A 142 -3.05 1.65 36.80
C PRO A 142 -4.35 2.31 36.30
N SER A 143 -4.65 2.22 34.99
CA SER A 143 -5.90 2.69 34.38
C SER A 143 -7.07 1.71 34.56
N GLY A 144 -6.84 0.52 35.15
CA GLY A 144 -7.87 -0.50 35.35
C GLY A 144 -8.01 -1.51 34.20
N GLU A 145 -7.14 -1.45 33.19
CA GLU A 145 -7.18 -2.35 32.03
C GLU A 145 -6.43 -3.65 32.34
N ALA A 146 -7.08 -4.79 32.13
CA ALA A 146 -6.42 -6.09 32.28
C ALA A 146 -5.40 -6.33 31.15
N TYR A 147 -4.26 -6.92 31.50
CA TYR A 147 -3.20 -7.30 30.58
C TYR A 147 -2.71 -8.73 30.81
N ASP A 148 -2.14 -9.32 29.77
CA ASP A 148 -1.65 -10.71 29.76
C ASP A 148 -0.12 -10.78 29.88
N ALA A 149 0.57 -9.74 29.40
CA ALA A 149 2.03 -9.64 29.47
C ALA A 149 2.48 -8.19 29.65
N ILE A 150 3.71 -8.01 30.11
CA ILE A 150 4.37 -6.73 30.31
C ILE A 150 5.54 -6.62 29.32
N GLN A 151 5.61 -5.53 28.57
CA GLN A 151 6.72 -5.24 27.68
C GLN A 151 7.94 -4.76 28.48
N ARG A 152 9.08 -5.43 28.33
CA ARG A 152 10.32 -5.18 29.08
C ARG A 152 11.50 -4.96 28.14
N GLY A 153 12.47 -4.15 28.58
CA GLY A 153 13.74 -3.97 27.87
C GLY A 153 13.58 -3.39 26.47
N ILE A 154 12.69 -2.42 26.31
CA ILE A 154 12.29 -1.86 25.02
C ILE A 154 13.50 -1.21 24.32
N ARG A 155 13.74 -1.58 23.05
CA ARG A 155 14.74 -0.97 22.17
C ARG A 155 14.13 -0.64 20.82
N SER A 156 14.01 0.64 20.51
CA SER A 156 13.42 1.12 19.26
C SER A 156 14.28 0.74 18.05
N ASN A 157 13.61 0.26 16.99
CA ASN A 157 14.23 -0.11 15.72
C ASN A 157 13.86 0.88 14.59
N HIS A 158 12.57 1.19 14.41
CA HIS A 158 12.08 2.11 13.37
C HIS A 158 10.77 2.81 13.79
N ILE A 159 10.48 3.93 13.14
CA ILE A 159 9.22 4.68 13.26
C ILE A 159 8.44 4.46 11.95
N ALA A 160 7.25 3.86 12.00
CA ALA A 160 6.41 3.63 10.82
C ALA A 160 5.29 4.67 10.74
N CYS A 161 5.20 5.38 9.61
CA CYS A 161 4.02 6.16 9.25
C CYS A 161 2.92 5.20 8.81
N VAL A 162 1.81 5.19 9.54
CA VAL A 162 0.70 4.26 9.38
C VAL A 162 -0.64 5.00 9.34
N PRO A 163 -1.70 4.39 8.79
CA PRO A 163 -3.05 4.95 8.89
C PRO A 163 -3.55 5.01 10.34
N GLN A 164 -3.18 4.00 11.14
CA GLN A 164 -3.59 3.87 12.53
C GLN A 164 -2.44 3.36 13.42
N ALA A 165 -2.11 4.12 14.46
CA ALA A 165 -1.10 3.77 15.44
C ALA A 165 -1.67 2.82 16.51
N ARG A 166 -0.90 1.78 16.85
CA ARG A 166 -1.24 0.85 17.93
C ARG A 166 -1.28 1.54 19.30
N GLY A 167 -0.47 2.57 19.51
CA GLY A 167 -0.40 3.33 20.76
C GLY A 167 -1.46 4.42 20.92
N GLY A 168 -2.39 4.53 19.97
CA GLY A 168 -3.47 5.52 19.98
C GLY A 168 -3.25 6.68 19.02
N SER A 169 -4.34 7.36 18.66
CA SER A 169 -4.38 8.36 17.60
C SER A 169 -3.56 9.62 17.88
N GLU A 170 -3.19 9.88 19.14
CA GLU A 170 -2.30 10.99 19.52
C GLU A 170 -0.86 10.80 19.03
N LEU A 171 -0.47 9.57 18.66
CA LEU A 171 0.82 9.30 18.05
C LEU A 171 0.74 9.64 16.56
N ARG A 172 0.92 10.91 16.21
CA ARG A 172 0.76 11.38 14.83
C ARG A 172 1.57 12.63 14.48
N ILE A 173 1.78 12.80 13.18
CA ILE A 173 2.36 13.99 12.57
C ILE A 173 1.27 15.05 12.38
N GLY A 174 1.31 16.12 13.18
CA GLY A 174 0.70 17.38 12.79
C GLY A 174 -0.36 18.04 13.62
N ASP A 175 -0.31 17.92 14.95
CA ASP A 175 -1.25 18.64 15.80
C ASP A 175 -0.51 19.69 16.65
N SER A 176 -0.62 20.95 16.22
CA SER A 176 -0.68 22.11 17.10
C SER A 176 -1.92 22.90 16.70
N ALA A 177 -3.00 22.77 17.48
CA ALA A 177 -4.23 23.56 17.46
C ALA A 177 -4.76 24.01 16.07
N GLY A 178 -5.75 23.30 15.50
CA GLY A 178 -6.69 23.91 14.54
C GLY A 178 -6.83 23.27 13.16
N GLY A 179 -6.31 22.07 12.92
CA GLY A 179 -6.59 21.35 11.67
C GLY A 179 -7.95 20.64 11.73
N ASN A 180 -8.88 20.97 10.84
CA ASN A 180 -10.20 20.34 10.70
C ASN A 180 -10.15 18.81 10.94
N ARG A 181 -10.68 18.39 12.09
CA ARG A 181 -11.00 17.01 12.40
C ARG A 181 -12.01 16.51 11.37
N LYS A 182 -11.55 15.82 10.32
CA LYS A 182 -12.42 14.81 9.72
C LYS A 182 -12.56 13.74 10.79
N GLU A 183 -13.70 13.74 11.49
CA GLU A 183 -14.08 12.60 12.32
C GLU A 183 -14.16 11.37 11.42
N LEU A 184 -13.11 10.57 11.43
CA LEU A 184 -13.22 9.18 11.09
C LEU A 184 -13.96 8.55 12.28
N HIS A 185 -15.23 8.22 12.08
CA HIS A 185 -16.01 7.44 13.04
C HIS A 185 -15.30 6.10 13.23
N MET A 186 -14.67 5.91 14.39
CA MET A 186 -13.99 4.66 14.73
C MET A 186 -15.05 3.57 14.89
N MET A 187 -14.84 2.42 14.25
CA MET A 187 -15.64 1.24 14.50
C MET A 187 -15.17 0.57 15.79
N ASN A 188 -16.06 0.38 16.74
CA ASN A 188 -15.81 -0.43 17.93
C ASN A 188 -15.75 -1.94 17.57
N ASP A 189 -15.29 -2.77 18.50
CA ASP A 189 -15.12 -4.22 18.27
C ASP A 189 -16.42 -4.95 17.89
N ALA A 190 -17.59 -4.41 18.25
CA ALA A 190 -18.87 -4.97 17.82
C ALA A 190 -19.19 -4.58 16.36
N GLU A 191 -18.89 -3.34 15.98
CA GLU A 191 -19.04 -2.85 14.61
C GLU A 191 -18.08 -3.55 13.64
N GLN A 192 -16.84 -3.82 14.04
CA GLN A 192 -15.89 -4.60 13.24
C GLN A 192 -16.34 -6.06 13.05
N ARG A 193 -16.88 -6.70 14.10
CA ARG A 193 -17.43 -8.06 13.99
C ARG A 193 -18.64 -8.11 13.05
N ASN A 194 -19.57 -7.18 13.21
CA ASN A 194 -20.75 -7.08 12.33
C ASN A 194 -20.35 -6.82 10.87
N MET A 195 -19.32 -6.01 10.64
CA MET A 195 -18.78 -5.80 9.29
C MET A 195 -18.13 -7.05 8.72
N ARG A 196 -17.34 -7.80 9.49
CA ARG A 196 -16.76 -9.08 9.04
C ARG A 196 -17.84 -10.12 8.71
N ASP A 197 -18.91 -10.17 9.50
CA ASP A 197 -20.06 -11.04 9.17
C ASP A 197 -20.75 -10.62 7.87
N SER A 198 -20.75 -9.32 7.57
CA SER A 198 -21.27 -8.76 6.31
C SER A 198 -20.40 -9.03 5.08
N VAL A 199 -19.16 -9.51 5.26
CA VAL A 199 -18.24 -9.88 4.16
C VAL A 199 -18.63 -11.22 3.54
N ARG A 200 -19.31 -12.10 4.29
CA ARG A 200 -19.73 -13.40 3.77
C ARG A 200 -20.62 -13.26 2.54
N GLY A 201 -20.17 -13.81 1.42
CA GLY A 201 -20.90 -13.75 0.15
C GLY A 201 -20.69 -12.48 -0.67
N MET A 202 -19.92 -11.50 -0.17
CA MET A 202 -19.52 -10.33 -0.93
C MET A 202 -18.47 -10.71 -1.99
N SER A 203 -18.41 -9.97 -3.10
CA SER A 203 -17.31 -10.14 -4.07
C SER A 203 -15.98 -9.74 -3.45
N LEU A 204 -14.90 -10.44 -3.83
CA LEU A 204 -13.58 -10.23 -3.27
C LEU A 204 -13.08 -8.78 -3.35
N ASP A 205 -13.31 -8.10 -4.49
CA ASP A 205 -12.83 -6.73 -4.67
C ASP A 205 -13.63 -5.71 -3.83
N GLN A 206 -14.94 -5.93 -3.66
CA GLN A 206 -15.75 -5.10 -2.78
C GLN A 206 -15.40 -5.33 -1.30
N ALA A 207 -15.20 -6.59 -0.92
CA ALA A 207 -14.82 -6.95 0.44
C ALA A 207 -13.45 -6.38 0.80
N ALA A 208 -12.45 -6.54 -0.06
CA ALA A 208 -11.08 -6.03 0.17
C ALA A 208 -10.99 -4.48 0.23
N ALA A 209 -11.98 -3.79 -0.34
CA ALA A 209 -12.08 -2.33 -0.26
C ALA A 209 -12.67 -1.83 1.07
N LEU A 210 -13.21 -2.71 1.93
CA LEU A 210 -13.81 -2.30 3.19
C LEU A 210 -12.76 -1.74 4.17
N PRO A 211 -13.11 -0.73 4.98
CA PRO A 211 -12.19 -0.11 5.93
C PRO A 211 -11.62 -1.07 6.98
N ILE A 212 -12.30 -2.19 7.23
CA ILE A 212 -11.86 -3.23 8.19
C ILE A 212 -10.54 -3.91 7.80
N TYR A 213 -10.07 -3.73 6.56
CA TYR A 213 -8.80 -4.27 6.06
C TYR A 213 -7.74 -3.18 5.83
N ASP A 214 -7.99 -1.92 6.20
CA ASP A 214 -7.06 -0.81 5.98
C ASP A 214 -5.71 -1.01 6.71
N ASN A 215 -5.73 -1.72 7.84
CA ASN A 215 -4.55 -2.04 8.64
C ASN A 215 -3.62 -3.09 8.01
N VAL A 216 -4.14 -3.91 7.10
CA VAL A 216 -3.37 -4.95 6.38
C VAL A 216 -3.13 -4.55 4.91
N ARG A 217 -3.74 -3.46 4.45
CA ARG A 217 -3.66 -3.02 3.05
C ARG A 217 -2.21 -2.68 2.66
N GLY A 218 -1.75 -3.27 1.56
CA GLY A 218 -0.37 -3.12 1.07
C GLY A 218 0.63 -4.14 1.64
N ALA A 219 0.21 -4.99 2.57
CA ALA A 219 0.97 -6.19 2.95
C ALA A 219 0.64 -7.36 1.99
N VAL A 220 1.50 -8.38 1.98
CA VAL A 220 1.28 -9.62 1.21
C VAL A 220 1.18 -10.79 2.19
N MET A 221 0.12 -11.59 2.06
CA MET A 221 -0.13 -12.76 2.89
C MET A 221 -0.45 -13.96 2.00
N SER A 222 0.24 -15.08 2.21
CA SER A 222 0.10 -16.29 1.38
C SER A 222 0.24 -16.04 -0.14
N GLY A 223 1.09 -15.09 -0.54
CA GLY A 223 1.34 -14.77 -1.95
C GLY A 223 0.31 -13.88 -2.64
N MET A 224 -0.64 -13.28 -1.89
CA MET A 224 -1.61 -12.31 -2.41
C MET A 224 -1.72 -11.07 -1.51
N PRO A 225 -2.30 -9.95 -1.97
CA PRO A 225 -2.53 -8.79 -1.11
C PRO A 225 -3.31 -9.17 0.15
N ALA A 226 -2.83 -8.74 1.32
CA ALA A 226 -3.33 -9.20 2.60
C ALA A 226 -4.80 -8.80 2.83
N GLU A 227 -5.25 -7.65 2.32
CA GLU A 227 -6.65 -7.25 2.35
C GLU A 227 -7.57 -8.23 1.58
N LYS A 228 -7.07 -8.81 0.47
CA LYS A 228 -7.81 -9.83 -0.29
C LYS A 228 -7.78 -11.16 0.44
N TYR A 229 -6.64 -11.52 1.03
CA TYR A 229 -6.52 -12.74 1.81
C TYR A 229 -7.44 -12.75 3.03
N CYS A 230 -7.48 -11.66 3.79
CA CYS A 230 -8.36 -11.51 4.95
C CYS A 230 -9.84 -11.50 4.53
N ALA A 231 -10.20 -10.83 3.43
CA ALA A 231 -11.55 -10.88 2.88
C ALA A 231 -12.00 -12.31 2.51
N ILE A 232 -11.12 -13.14 1.95
CA ILE A 232 -11.41 -14.54 1.65
C ILE A 232 -11.64 -15.35 2.94
N ILE A 233 -10.81 -15.14 3.97
CA ILE A 233 -10.97 -15.80 5.28
C ILE A 233 -12.32 -15.42 5.91
N ASP A 234 -12.73 -14.17 5.78
CA ASP A 234 -14.00 -13.68 6.30
C ASP A 234 -15.21 -14.06 5.41
N GLY A 235 -14.98 -14.80 4.32
CA GLY A 235 -16.03 -15.44 3.51
C GLY A 235 -16.41 -14.72 2.21
N ALA A 236 -15.55 -13.83 1.70
CA ALA A 236 -15.73 -13.25 0.38
C ALA A 236 -15.57 -14.29 -0.74
N ILE A 237 -16.35 -14.14 -1.81
CA ILE A 237 -16.35 -15.06 -2.95
C ILE A 237 -15.35 -14.57 -4.00
N ALA A 238 -14.34 -15.40 -4.29
CA ALA A 238 -13.43 -15.20 -5.40
C ALA A 238 -14.07 -15.76 -6.69
N GLY A 239 -14.63 -14.89 -7.54
CA GLY A 239 -15.29 -15.36 -8.76
C GLY A 239 -16.20 -14.35 -9.46
N GLY A 240 -15.72 -13.13 -9.69
CA GLY A 240 -16.44 -12.14 -10.48
C GLY A 240 -15.53 -10.95 -10.76
N GLN A 241 -14.64 -11.06 -11.74
CA GLN A 241 -13.89 -9.90 -12.21
C GLN A 241 -14.87 -8.94 -12.87
N GLY A 242 -15.30 -7.90 -12.14
CA GLY A 242 -15.64 -6.66 -12.79
C GLY A 242 -14.34 -6.06 -13.31
N MET A 243 -14.14 -6.06 -14.63
CA MET A 243 -13.00 -5.38 -15.26
C MET A 243 -12.90 -3.96 -14.69
N THR A 244 -11.75 -3.61 -14.13
CA THR A 244 -11.49 -2.21 -13.76
C THR A 244 -11.56 -1.34 -15.01
N ASN A 245 -11.94 -0.06 -14.88
CA ASN A 245 -12.03 0.85 -16.05
C ASN A 245 -10.70 0.95 -16.81
N ASP A 246 -9.57 0.82 -16.11
CA ASP A 246 -8.25 0.82 -16.72
C ASP A 246 -7.96 -0.50 -17.45
N GLN A 247 -8.37 -1.65 -16.88
CA GLN A 247 -8.31 -2.93 -17.60
C GLN A 247 -9.23 -2.93 -18.82
N ALA A 248 -10.43 -2.36 -18.74
CA ALA A 248 -11.34 -2.22 -19.88
C ALA A 248 -10.77 -1.32 -20.98
N ARG A 249 -10.06 -0.24 -20.61
CA ARG A 249 -9.35 0.62 -21.57
C ARG A 249 -8.15 -0.07 -22.19
N VAL A 250 -7.36 -0.79 -21.41
CA VAL A 250 -6.20 -1.56 -21.90
C VAL A 250 -6.66 -2.69 -22.82
N GLU A 251 -7.76 -3.35 -22.49
CA GLU A 251 -8.33 -4.43 -23.28
C GLU A 251 -8.98 -3.91 -24.56
N ALA A 252 -9.73 -2.82 -24.50
CA ALA A 252 -10.22 -2.13 -25.70
C ALA A 252 -9.08 -1.61 -26.59
N ALA A 253 -7.99 -1.13 -26.01
CA ALA A 253 -6.79 -0.72 -26.75
C ALA A 253 -6.06 -1.91 -27.37
N ARG A 254 -5.98 -3.04 -26.65
CA ARG A 254 -5.42 -4.30 -27.16
C ARG A 254 -6.25 -4.84 -28.31
N ASP A 255 -7.57 -4.84 -28.16
CA ASP A 255 -8.49 -5.35 -29.18
C ASP A 255 -8.49 -4.42 -30.40
N ALA A 256 -8.43 -3.09 -30.23
CA ALA A 256 -8.23 -2.14 -31.32
C ALA A 256 -6.86 -2.32 -32.01
N MET A 257 -5.81 -2.66 -31.26
CA MET A 257 -4.49 -2.97 -31.81
C MET A 257 -4.48 -4.29 -32.57
N ILE A 258 -5.17 -5.32 -32.06
CA ILE A 258 -5.36 -6.61 -32.73
C ILE A 258 -6.18 -6.42 -34.00
N ASP A 259 -7.25 -5.63 -33.96
CA ASP A 259 -8.06 -5.30 -35.11
C ASP A 259 -7.24 -4.54 -36.15
N SER A 260 -6.46 -3.54 -35.76
CA SER A 260 -5.53 -2.83 -36.67
C SER A 260 -4.48 -3.77 -37.27
N TYR A 261 -3.92 -4.67 -36.46
CA TYR A 261 -2.94 -5.66 -36.92
C TYR A 261 -3.57 -6.70 -37.85
N ASN A 262 -4.81 -7.11 -37.58
CA ASN A 262 -5.58 -8.01 -38.42
C ASN A 262 -6.06 -7.32 -39.70
N ASP A 263 -6.36 -6.02 -39.67
CA ASP A 263 -6.69 -5.19 -40.84
C ASP A 263 -5.46 -5.03 -41.74
N TRP A 264 -4.27 -4.85 -41.16
CA TRP A 264 -2.99 -4.87 -41.86
C TRP A 264 -2.66 -6.26 -42.44
N ARG A 265 -3.08 -7.33 -41.75
CA ARG A 265 -2.98 -8.72 -42.20
C ARG A 265 -4.10 -9.19 -43.09
N LYS A 266 -5.15 -8.39 -43.33
CA LYS A 266 -6.14 -8.74 -44.33
C LYS A 266 -5.36 -8.85 -45.64
N PRO A 267 -5.39 -10.01 -46.31
CA PRO A 267 -4.90 -10.03 -47.68
C PRO A 267 -5.64 -8.89 -48.37
N VAL A 268 -4.89 -7.98 -49.00
CA VAL A 268 -5.50 -7.02 -49.93
C VAL A 268 -6.23 -7.91 -50.90
N ASN A 269 -7.55 -8.04 -50.74
CA ASN A 269 -8.34 -8.88 -51.59
C ASN A 269 -8.54 -8.09 -52.88
N ASP A 270 -7.46 -7.91 -53.63
CA ASP A 270 -7.49 -7.60 -55.05
C ASP A 270 -7.83 -8.86 -55.86
N ASN A 271 -8.44 -9.86 -55.23
CA ASN A 271 -9.23 -10.84 -55.96
C ASN A 271 -10.58 -10.18 -56.33
N SER A 272 -10.52 -9.01 -56.97
CA SER A 272 -11.52 -8.67 -57.97
C SER A 272 -11.33 -9.73 -59.06
N GLN A 273 -12.14 -10.79 -59.02
CA GLN A 273 -12.10 -11.82 -60.05
C GLN A 273 -12.30 -11.10 -61.40
N ARG A 274 -11.22 -10.98 -62.18
CA ARG A 274 -11.27 -10.39 -63.50
C ARG A 274 -12.34 -11.13 -64.30
N HIS A 275 -13.39 -10.43 -64.70
CA HIS A 275 -14.43 -11.04 -65.55
C HIS A 275 -13.93 -11.23 -66.99
N VAL A 276 -12.84 -10.54 -67.36
CA VAL A 276 -12.20 -10.56 -68.68
C VAL A 276 -10.68 -10.72 -68.54
N ALA A 277 -10.09 -11.50 -69.43
CA ALA A 277 -8.65 -11.67 -69.58
C ALA A 277 -7.99 -10.37 -70.09
N ARG A 278 -6.66 -10.28 -70.02
CA ARG A 278 -5.93 -9.08 -70.46
C ARG A 278 -6.08 -8.80 -71.97
N ASP A 279 -6.42 -9.82 -72.75
CA ASP A 279 -6.75 -9.71 -74.18
C ASP A 279 -8.21 -9.31 -74.48
N GLY A 280 -9.02 -9.08 -73.44
CA GLY A 280 -10.40 -8.63 -73.53
C GLY A 280 -11.46 -9.75 -73.65
N ARG A 281 -11.06 -11.03 -73.72
CA ARG A 281 -12.02 -12.15 -73.76
C ARG A 281 -12.62 -12.43 -72.37
N PRO A 282 -13.89 -12.88 -72.27
CA PRO A 282 -14.44 -13.34 -70.99
C PRO A 282 -13.67 -14.55 -70.46
N MET A 283 -13.42 -14.61 -69.14
CA MET A 283 -12.68 -15.74 -68.52
C MET A 283 -13.33 -17.12 -68.75
N ALA A 284 -14.64 -17.15 -68.98
CA ALA A 284 -15.38 -18.37 -69.31
C ALA A 284 -15.04 -18.94 -70.70
N ALA A 285 -14.51 -18.11 -71.61
CA ALA A 285 -14.15 -18.50 -72.98
C ALA A 285 -12.68 -18.97 -73.10
N LEU A 286 -11.91 -18.92 -72.00
CA LEU A 286 -10.52 -19.38 -71.96
C LEU A 286 -10.43 -20.87 -71.64
N THR A 287 -9.40 -21.52 -72.19
CA THR A 287 -8.99 -22.86 -71.78
C THR A 287 -8.38 -22.86 -70.38
N ASP A 288 -8.31 -24.03 -69.73
CA ASP A 288 -7.72 -24.16 -68.40
C ASP A 288 -6.26 -23.69 -68.34
N ARG A 289 -5.51 -23.90 -69.42
CA ARG A 289 -4.12 -23.45 -69.54
C ARG A 289 -4.02 -21.92 -69.63
N GLU A 290 -4.89 -21.28 -70.40
CA GLU A 290 -4.93 -19.82 -70.52
C GLU A 290 -5.38 -19.16 -69.20
N ARG A 291 -6.33 -19.76 -68.48
CA ARG A 291 -6.74 -19.30 -67.15
C ARG A 291 -5.62 -19.39 -66.12
N ALA A 292 -4.84 -20.47 -66.15
CA ALA A 292 -3.70 -20.65 -65.25
C ALA A 292 -2.57 -19.64 -65.55
N ASP A 293 -2.35 -19.28 -66.81
CA ASP A 293 -1.37 -18.29 -67.23
C ASP A 293 -1.75 -16.86 -66.78
N GLU A 294 -3.03 -16.49 -66.88
CA GLU A 294 -3.54 -15.23 -66.32
C GLU A 294 -3.38 -15.17 -64.79
N ALA A 295 -3.73 -16.25 -64.08
CA ALA A 295 -3.56 -16.32 -62.63
C ALA A 295 -2.08 -16.24 -62.20
N TYR A 296 -1.16 -16.84 -62.96
CA TYR A 296 0.27 -16.73 -62.72
C TYR A 296 0.77 -15.30 -62.90
N ARG A 297 0.36 -14.60 -63.97
CA ARG A 297 0.74 -13.20 -64.21
C ARG A 297 0.20 -12.24 -63.15
N ASP A 298 -1.03 -12.46 -62.66
CA ASP A 298 -1.59 -11.66 -61.57
C ASP A 298 -0.79 -11.86 -60.26
N SER A 299 -0.26 -13.07 -60.02
CA SER A 299 0.64 -13.31 -58.89
C SER A 299 1.97 -12.55 -59.02
N VAL A 300 2.52 -12.44 -60.23
CA VAL A 300 3.77 -11.71 -60.49
C VAL A 300 3.58 -10.20 -60.34
N ASP A 301 2.45 -9.66 -60.81
CA ASP A 301 2.14 -8.23 -60.69
C ASP A 301 1.89 -7.81 -59.23
N SER A 302 1.22 -8.66 -58.43
CA SER A 302 1.02 -8.38 -57.00
C SER A 302 2.34 -8.40 -56.21
N LEU A 303 3.26 -9.31 -56.55
CA LEU A 303 4.61 -9.36 -55.98
C LEU A 303 5.45 -8.13 -56.35
N ASN A 304 5.30 -7.58 -57.56
CA ASN A 304 6.02 -6.39 -58.01
C ASN A 304 5.41 -5.07 -57.47
N GLY A 305 4.10 -5.03 -57.19
CA GLY A 305 3.42 -3.87 -56.63
C GLY A 305 3.80 -3.56 -55.17
N ALA A 306 4.17 -4.59 -54.40
CA ALA A 306 4.57 -4.46 -53.00
C ALA A 306 5.90 -3.69 -52.79
N TRP A 307 6.74 -3.54 -53.81
CA TRP A 307 8.06 -2.88 -53.73
C TRP A 307 8.05 -1.40 -54.15
N ARG A 308 6.93 -0.86 -54.65
CA ARG A 308 6.88 0.51 -55.19
C ARG A 308 6.23 1.55 -54.27
N ASN A 309 5.79 1.15 -53.08
CA ASN A 309 5.23 2.04 -52.08
C ASN A 309 6.09 1.97 -50.79
N GLU A 310 7.30 2.53 -50.86
CA GLU A 310 8.04 3.08 -49.72
C GLU A 310 8.24 4.59 -49.95
#